data_AF-A0A0K2RUL8-F1
#
_entry.id   AF-A0A0K2RUL8-F1
#
_cell.length_a   1.000
_cell.length_b   1.000
_cell.length_c   1.000
_cell.angle_alpha   90.00
_cell.angle_beta   90.00
_cell.angle_gamma   90.00
#
_symmetry.space_group_name_H-M   'P 1'
#
loop_
_entity.id
_entity.type
_entity.pdbx_description
1 polymer ?
#
loop_
_entity_poly.entity_id
_entity_poly.type
_entity_poly.pdbx_seq_one_letter_code
_entity_poly.pdbx_strand_id
1 'polypeptide(L)'
;MTIAGDLRGGASSELTLSVSKNGAPVTTLQPYLGAFGHLVALRDGDLAYLHVHPEGAEPQNGQVSGPTVRFAAEAPTSGRYMLYFDFQVDGAVHSAAFVLAADGTPGAQPVQTPGESHGH
;
A
#
# COMPACT_ATOMS: atom_id res chain seq x y z
N MET A 1 -1.41 -1.88 10.47
CA MET A 1 -1.73 -1.42 9.11
C MET A 1 -2.84 -2.29 8.54
N THR A 2 -3.70 -1.74 7.68
CA THR A 2 -4.75 -2.50 6.98
C THR A 2 -4.86 -2.02 5.54
N ILE A 3 -5.37 -2.88 4.66
CA ILE A 3 -5.79 -2.55 3.30
C ILE A 3 -7.28 -2.83 3.18
N ALA A 4 -8.00 -1.94 2.52
CA ALA A 4 -9.41 -2.09 2.19
C ALA A 4 -9.61 -1.86 0.69
N GLY A 5 -10.62 -2.51 0.12
CA GLY A 5 -10.93 -2.50 -1.31
C GLY A 5 -11.01 -3.91 -1.88
N ASP A 6 -11.75 -4.04 -2.99
CA ASP A 6 -12.02 -5.30 -3.67
C ASP A 6 -11.27 -5.28 -5.01
N LEU A 7 -10.08 -5.87 -5.06
CA LEU A 7 -9.31 -5.94 -6.31
C LEU A 7 -10.04 -6.83 -7.32
N ARG A 8 -10.19 -6.37 -8.56
CA ARG A 8 -10.86 -7.14 -9.63
C ARG A 8 -10.01 -7.21 -10.89
N GLY A 9 -9.83 -8.42 -11.39
CA GLY A 9 -9.17 -8.65 -12.67
C GLY A 9 -9.91 -7.99 -13.84
N GLY A 10 -9.17 -7.33 -14.73
CA GLY A 10 -9.67 -6.63 -15.90
C GLY A 10 -10.36 -5.29 -15.61
N ALA A 11 -10.30 -4.80 -14.37
CA ALA A 11 -10.93 -3.54 -13.97
C ALA A 11 -10.02 -2.72 -13.03
N SER A 12 -10.24 -1.41 -13.01
CA SER A 12 -9.66 -0.53 -12.01
C SER A 12 -10.40 -0.68 -10.67
N SER A 13 -9.66 -0.67 -9.57
CA SER A 13 -10.17 -0.79 -8.20
C SER A 13 -9.48 0.23 -7.30
N GLU A 14 -10.23 0.86 -6.39
CA GLU A 14 -9.64 1.70 -5.35
C GLU A 14 -9.17 0.81 -4.18
N LEU A 15 -7.93 1.02 -3.74
CA LEU A 15 -7.34 0.41 -2.55
C LEU A 15 -7.00 1.51 -1.53
N THR A 16 -7.50 1.35 -0.30
CA THR A 16 -7.21 2.26 0.81
C THR A 16 -6.30 1.58 1.83
N LEU A 17 -5.08 2.09 2.00
CA LEU A 17 -4.18 1.70 3.10
C LEU A 17 -4.42 2.59 4.32
N SER A 18 -4.53 1.99 5.50
CA SER A 18 -4.61 2.70 6.79
C SER A 18 -3.42 2.40 7.69
N VAL A 19 -2.72 3.45 8.12
CA VAL A 19 -1.53 3.38 8.96
C VAL A 19 -1.89 3.67 10.42
N SER A 20 -1.46 2.78 11.31
CA SER A 20 -1.62 2.92 12.75
C SER A 20 -0.36 2.45 13.50
N LYS A 21 -0.07 3.09 14.63
CA LYS A 21 1.04 2.77 15.54
C LYS A 21 0.46 2.60 16.94
N ASN A 22 0.66 1.43 17.55
CA ASN A 22 0.13 1.10 18.88
C ASN A 22 -1.39 1.32 19.01
N GLY A 23 -2.15 1.00 17.96
CA GLY A 23 -3.61 1.20 17.93
C GLY A 23 -4.07 2.63 17.65
N ALA A 24 -3.16 3.62 17.62
CA ALA A 24 -3.49 5.00 17.27
C ALA A 24 -3.29 5.25 15.76
N PRO A 25 -4.21 5.97 15.09
CA PRO A 25 -4.02 6.38 13.69
C PRO A 25 -2.80 7.29 13.53
N VAL A 26 -1.99 7.05 12.50
CA VAL A 26 -0.84 7.91 12.18
C VAL A 26 -1.29 9.03 11.25
N THR A 27 -1.28 10.28 11.70
CA THR A 27 -1.69 11.46 10.92
C THR A 27 -0.50 12.33 10.49
N THR A 28 0.70 11.77 10.54
CA THR A 28 1.97 12.46 10.28
C THR A 28 2.76 11.78 9.15
N LEU A 29 2.06 11.15 8.20
CA LEU A 29 2.70 10.56 7.02
C LEU A 29 3.43 11.67 6.25
N GLN A 30 4.70 11.43 5.97
CA GLN A 30 5.55 12.34 5.23
C GLN A 30 5.56 11.99 3.73
N PRO A 31 5.83 12.97 2.86
CA PRO A 31 5.99 12.72 1.43
C PRO A 31 7.13 11.74 1.17
N TYR A 32 6.88 10.72 0.37
CA TYR A 32 7.82 9.71 -0.08
C TYR A 32 7.57 9.41 -1.56
N LEU A 33 8.59 9.56 -2.40
CA LEU A 33 8.52 9.34 -3.85
C LEU A 33 7.36 10.08 -4.55
N GLY A 34 7.03 11.30 -4.11
CA GLY A 34 6.00 12.14 -4.73
C GLY A 34 4.56 11.87 -4.27
N ALA A 35 4.35 11.03 -3.25
CA ALA A 35 3.05 10.78 -2.63
C ALA A 35 3.18 10.60 -1.11
N PHE A 36 2.09 10.33 -0.39
CA PHE A 36 2.15 9.98 1.05
C PHE A 36 2.39 8.48 1.32
N GLY A 37 2.70 7.73 0.26
CA GLY A 37 3.12 6.35 0.29
C GLY A 37 3.33 5.82 -1.13
N HIS A 38 4.04 4.72 -1.25
CA HIS A 38 4.34 4.05 -2.51
C HIS A 38 3.81 2.61 -2.46
N LEU A 39 3.05 2.21 -3.47
CA LEU A 39 2.46 0.87 -3.54
C LEU A 39 2.96 0.16 -4.80
N VAL A 40 3.64 -0.96 -4.60
CA VAL A 40 3.98 -1.90 -5.66
C VAL A 40 3.09 -3.12 -5.52
N ALA A 41 2.57 -3.62 -6.64
CA ALA A 41 1.81 -4.85 -6.68
C ALA A 41 2.38 -5.77 -7.77
N LEU A 42 2.59 -7.04 -7.41
CA LEU A 42 3.18 -8.07 -8.26
C LEU A 42 2.23 -9.26 -8.37
N ARG A 43 2.05 -9.78 -9.58
CA ARG A 43 1.31 -11.03 -9.79
C ARG A 43 2.11 -12.23 -9.27
N ASP A 44 1.44 -13.09 -8.52
CA ASP A 44 2.01 -14.37 -8.11
C ASP A 44 2.38 -15.22 -9.35
N GLY A 45 3.54 -15.88 -9.31
CA GLY A 45 4.05 -16.71 -10.40
C GLY A 45 5.05 -16.00 -11.32
N ASP A 46 4.60 -15.04 -12.12
CA ASP A 46 5.45 -14.36 -13.12
C ASP A 46 5.96 -12.98 -12.72
N LEU A 47 5.57 -12.50 -11.52
CA LEU A 47 6.00 -11.23 -10.95
C LEU A 47 5.72 -10.01 -11.86
N ALA A 48 4.73 -10.12 -12.74
CA ALA A 48 4.28 -9.01 -13.55
C ALA A 48 3.78 -7.86 -12.66
N TYR A 49 4.28 -6.65 -12.92
CA TYR A 49 3.86 -5.43 -12.23
C TYR A 49 2.41 -5.06 -12.60
N LEU A 50 1.67 -4.56 -11.62
CA LEU A 50 0.36 -3.93 -11.85
C LEU A 50 0.54 -2.45 -12.06
N HIS A 51 -0.40 -1.89 -12.81
CA HIS A 51 -0.56 -0.46 -12.89
C HIS A 51 -1.19 0.04 -11.59
N VAL A 52 -0.46 0.87 -10.84
CA VAL A 52 -0.90 1.43 -9.57
C VAL A 52 -0.55 2.91 -9.54
N HIS A 53 -1.51 3.75 -9.16
CA HIS A 53 -1.33 5.19 -9.01
C HIS A 53 -1.83 5.68 -7.66
N PRO A 54 -1.06 6.51 -6.92
CA PRO A 54 -1.56 7.18 -5.75
C PRO A 54 -2.67 8.17 -6.15
N GLU A 55 -3.70 8.26 -5.33
CA GLU A 55 -4.76 9.24 -5.50
C GLU A 55 -4.53 10.48 -4.61
N GLY A 56 -5.08 11.61 -5.05
CA GLY A 56 -4.98 12.89 -4.36
C GLY A 56 -3.97 13.84 -5.02
N ALA A 57 -3.80 15.01 -4.40
CA ALA A 57 -2.84 16.00 -4.88
C ALA A 57 -1.41 15.60 -4.51
N GLU A 58 -0.45 15.96 -5.37
CA GLU A 58 0.96 15.83 -5.04
C GLU A 58 1.29 16.60 -3.75
N PRO A 59 2.07 15.99 -2.84
CA PRO A 59 2.43 16.61 -1.57
C PRO A 59 3.39 17.78 -1.77
N GLN A 60 3.20 18.81 -0.96
CA GLN A 60 4.14 19.92 -0.85
C GLN A 60 5.20 19.64 0.23
N ASN A 61 6.35 20.31 0.13
CA ASN A 61 7.41 20.20 1.15
C ASN A 61 6.89 20.58 2.54
N GLY A 62 7.13 19.70 3.52
CA GLY A 62 6.68 19.90 4.91
C GLY A 62 5.20 19.57 5.16
N GLN A 63 4.43 19.21 4.13
CA GLN A 63 3.06 18.74 4.31
C GLN A 63 3.05 17.33 4.93
N VAL A 64 2.04 17.06 5.75
CA VAL A 64 1.76 15.73 6.28
C VAL A 64 0.34 15.28 5.94
N SER A 65 0.09 13.97 5.95
CA SER A 65 -1.21 13.36 5.71
C SER A 65 -1.44 12.15 6.61
N GLY A 66 -2.52 11.42 6.36
CA GLY A 66 -2.91 10.22 7.08
C GLY A 66 -4.26 10.34 7.80
N PRO A 67 -4.79 9.23 8.33
CA PRO A 67 -4.14 7.92 8.42
C PRO A 67 -4.24 7.06 7.16
N THR A 68 -4.95 7.54 6.14
CA THR A 68 -5.22 6.78 4.92
C THR A 68 -4.44 7.29 3.72
N VAL A 69 -3.98 6.35 2.87
CA VAL A 69 -3.45 6.62 1.53
C VAL A 69 -4.26 5.79 0.54
N ARG A 70 -4.72 6.40 -0.55
CA ARG A 70 -5.56 5.74 -1.56
C ARG A 70 -4.78 5.53 -2.84
N PHE A 71 -5.07 4.43 -3.51
CA PHE A 71 -4.48 4.07 -4.79
C PHE A 71 -5.56 3.54 -5.73
N ALA A 72 -5.47 3.93 -6.99
CA ALA A 72 -6.13 3.22 -8.08
C ALA A 72 -5.21 2.09 -8.55
N ALA A 73 -5.73 0.86 -8.63
CA ALA A 73 -4.99 -0.33 -9.05
C ALA A 73 -5.73 -1.09 -10.15
N GLU A 74 -5.03 -1.45 -11.22
CA GLU A 74 -5.57 -2.23 -12.33
C GLU A 74 -4.89 -3.61 -12.36
N ALA A 75 -5.62 -4.64 -11.92
CA ALA A 75 -5.18 -6.02 -12.07
C ALA A 75 -5.52 -6.48 -13.49
N PRO A 76 -4.55 -6.91 -14.32
CA PRO A 76 -4.84 -7.30 -15.70
C PRO A 76 -5.65 -8.60 -15.81
N THR A 77 -5.56 -9.47 -14.80
CA THR A 77 -6.23 -10.76 -14.74
C THR A 77 -6.80 -11.00 -13.35
N SER A 78 -7.73 -11.96 -13.22
CA SER A 78 -7.94 -12.57 -11.90
C SER A 78 -6.67 -13.30 -11.46
N GLY A 79 -6.49 -13.48 -10.16
CA GLY A 79 -5.31 -14.14 -9.61
C GLY A 79 -4.89 -13.58 -8.26
N ARG A 80 -3.77 -14.07 -7.74
CA ARG A 80 -3.19 -13.64 -6.47
C ARG A 80 -2.12 -12.59 -6.72
N TYR A 81 -2.10 -11.58 -5.85
CA TYR A 81 -1.20 -10.44 -5.96
C TYR A 81 -0.53 -10.16 -4.62
N MET A 82 0.79 -9.95 -4.66
CA MET A 82 1.60 -9.51 -3.52
C MET A 82 1.76 -8.00 -3.61
N LEU A 83 1.32 -7.30 -2.56
CA LEU A 83 1.35 -5.84 -2.50
C LEU A 83 2.35 -5.41 -1.42
N TYR A 84 3.20 -4.44 -1.75
CA TYR A 84 4.20 -3.86 -0.87
C TYR A 84 3.94 -2.37 -0.77
N PHE A 85 3.59 -1.91 0.43
CA PHE A 85 3.31 -0.51 0.71
C PHE A 85 4.43 0.08 1.55
N ASP A 86 5.12 1.07 0.99
CA ASP A 86 6.15 1.85 1.66
C ASP A 86 5.60 3.23 2.03
N PHE A 87 5.88 3.68 3.25
CA PHE A 87 5.45 4.98 3.75
C PHE A 87 6.46 5.56 4.72
N GLN A 88 6.52 6.88 4.84
CA GLN A 88 7.49 7.57 5.69
C GLN A 88 6.84 8.21 6.91
N VAL A 89 7.39 7.94 8.09
CA VAL A 89 6.98 8.52 9.39
C VAL A 89 8.23 8.78 10.22
N ASP A 90 8.28 9.91 10.93
CA ASP A 90 9.39 10.28 11.82
C ASP A 90 10.78 10.22 11.12
N GLY A 91 10.83 10.50 9.82
CA GLY A 91 12.05 10.45 9.01
C GLY A 91 12.48 9.05 8.56
N ALA A 92 11.75 8.00 8.92
CA ALA A 92 12.04 6.61 8.57
C ALA A 92 11.01 6.05 7.57
N VAL A 93 11.50 5.28 6.60
CA VAL A 93 10.64 4.52 5.68
C VAL A 93 10.26 3.20 6.35
N HIS A 94 8.98 2.85 6.25
CA HIS A 94 8.40 1.62 6.76
C HIS A 94 7.68 0.90 5.63
N SER A 95 7.74 -0.44 5.66
CA SER A 95 7.09 -1.28 4.67
C SER A 95 6.07 -2.20 5.32
N ALA A 96 4.98 -2.51 4.62
CA ALA A 96 4.18 -3.68 4.94
C ALA A 96 3.67 -4.40 3.70
N ALA A 97 3.50 -5.71 3.85
CA ALA A 97 3.12 -6.60 2.77
C ALA A 97 1.67 -7.10 2.95
N PHE A 98 0.96 -7.21 1.84
CA PHE A 98 -0.38 -7.77 1.75
C PHE A 98 -0.47 -8.79 0.62
N VAL A 99 -1.45 -9.67 0.73
CA VAL A 99 -1.82 -10.60 -0.33
C VAL A 99 -3.29 -10.40 -0.61
N LEU A 100 -3.62 -10.04 -1.85
CA LEU A 100 -5.00 -9.92 -2.31
C LEU A 100 -5.30 -10.91 -3.44
N ALA A 101 -6.54 -11.36 -3.50
CA ALA A 101 -7.09 -12.02 -4.68
C ALA A 101 -7.83 -10.99 -5.54
N ALA A 102 -7.61 -11.00 -6.85
CA ALA A 102 -8.30 -10.13 -7.80
C ALA A 102 -9.61 -10.76 -8.32
N ASP A 103 -10.37 -11.38 -7.43
CA ASP A 103 -11.68 -11.99 -7.68
C ASP A 103 -12.85 -11.16 -7.11
N GLY A 104 -12.54 -9.95 -6.60
CA GLY A 104 -13.50 -9.05 -5.98
C GLY A 104 -13.77 -9.33 -4.50
N THR A 105 -12.94 -10.16 -3.84
CA THR A 105 -13.00 -10.34 -2.39
C THR A 105 -12.34 -9.17 -1.63
N PRO A 106 -12.87 -8.78 -0.46
CA PRO A 106 -12.29 -7.70 0.34
C PRO A 106 -10.88 -7.98 0.82
N GLY A 107 -10.05 -6.93 0.83
CA GLY A 107 -8.66 -7.00 1.21
C GLY A 107 -8.35 -7.59 2.60
N ALA A 108 -7.24 -8.32 2.69
CA ALA A 108 -6.80 -9.03 3.90
C ALA A 108 -5.91 -8.17 4.82
N GLN A 109 -5.80 -8.55 6.10
CA GLN A 109 -4.84 -7.96 7.04
C GLN A 109 -3.38 -8.29 6.63
N PRO A 110 -2.39 -7.46 6.99
CA PRO A 110 -1.00 -7.68 6.57
C PRO A 110 -0.45 -9.01 7.08
N VAL A 111 0.35 -9.68 6.25
CA VAL A 111 1.23 -10.75 6.71
C VAL A 111 2.37 -10.08 7.47
N GLN A 112 2.42 -10.29 8.79
CA GLN A 112 3.54 -9.81 9.58
C GLN A 112 4.75 -10.71 9.33
N THR A 113 5.75 -10.22 8.61
CA THR A 113 7.09 -10.80 8.67
C THR A 113 7.74 -10.38 9.98
N PRO A 114 8.30 -11.31 10.78
CA PRO A 114 9.14 -10.95 11.93
C PRO A 114 10.29 -10.06 11.43
N GLY A 115 10.46 -8.89 12.04
CA GLY A 115 11.44 -7.90 11.58
C GLY A 115 12.87 -8.42 11.68
N GLU A 116 13.56 -8.51 10.54
CA GLU A 116 15.02 -8.58 10.52
C GLU A 116 15.58 -7.17 10.64
N SER A 117 16.07 -6.86 11.85
CA SER A 117 16.95 -5.72 12.10
C SER A 117 18.30 -6.00 11.44
N HIS A 118 18.55 -5.38 10.29
CA HIS A 118 19.90 -5.27 9.74
C HIS A 118 20.51 -3.95 10.19
N GLY A 119 21.21 -3.99 11.32
CA GLY A 119 22.13 -2.94 11.73
C GLY A 119 23.49 -3.14 11.06
N HIS A 120 24.09 -2.04 10.62
CA HIS A 120 25.54 -1.83 10.53
C HIS A 120 25.84 -0.35 10.76
#